data_AF-X0DDR0-F1
#
_entry.id   AF-X0DDR0-F1
#
_cell.length_a   1.000
_cell.length_b   1.000
_cell.length_c   1.000
_cell.angle_alpha   90.00
_cell.angle_beta   90.00
_cell.angle_gamma   90.00
#
_symmetry.space_group_name_H-M   'P 1'
#
loop_
_entity.id
_entity.type
_entity.pdbx_description
1 polymer ?
#
loop_
_entity_poly.entity_id
_entity_poly.type
_entity_poly.pdbx_seq_one_letter_code
_entity_poly.pdbx_strand_id
1 'polypeptide(L)'
;MASTAKAVAFSPAPYHIITYGTLLGTTFFHTFINGIVMFRTVDRPSFSAIQQKLFPIYFGLQTVLPGVLALTYPGNTLIGLSNGPAGLVSEFARWHSLLPISIMALTGAVNLLVFLPLTVEVMKQRRGQVKRDGKEWYAEGPQSDQMKALNKKFGMLHGISSLFNLITFAAAVGYGFTLGGRVLSVADLA
;
A
#
# COMPACT_ATOMS: atom_id res chain seq x y z
N MET A 1 -23.18 -17.92 24.35
CA MET A 1 -23.15 -16.73 23.47
C MET A 1 -22.31 -15.58 24.03
N ALA A 2 -22.54 -15.09 25.27
CA ALA A 2 -21.72 -13.99 25.84
C ALA A 2 -20.23 -14.35 26.08
N SER A 3 -19.91 -15.61 26.38
CA SER A 3 -18.51 -16.07 26.52
C SER A 3 -17.78 -16.14 25.17
N THR A 4 -18.48 -16.57 24.12
CA THR A 4 -17.96 -16.63 22.74
C THR A 4 -17.67 -15.23 22.20
N ALA A 5 -18.58 -14.27 22.42
CA ALA A 5 -18.39 -12.88 22.00
C ALA A 5 -17.17 -12.23 22.69
N LYS A 6 -16.99 -12.47 24.00
CA LYS A 6 -15.78 -12.03 24.72
C LYS A 6 -14.52 -12.70 24.19
N ALA A 7 -14.53 -14.02 23.96
CA ALA A 7 -13.38 -14.75 23.43
C ALA A 7 -12.94 -14.24 22.05
N VAL A 8 -13.89 -13.89 21.18
CA VAL A 8 -13.60 -13.29 19.87
C VAL A 8 -13.04 -11.87 20.02
N ALA A 9 -13.60 -11.04 20.89
CA ALA A 9 -13.16 -9.66 21.09
C ALA A 9 -11.73 -9.53 21.64
N PHE A 10 -11.26 -10.52 22.42
CA PHE A 10 -9.89 -10.57 22.95
C PHE A 10 -8.93 -11.39 22.10
N SER A 11 -9.39 -11.99 20.99
CA SER A 11 -8.54 -12.69 20.03
C SER A 11 -7.86 -11.68 19.09
N PRO A 12 -6.60 -11.91 18.69
CA PRO A 12 -5.94 -11.07 17.68
C PRO A 12 -6.56 -11.24 16.28
N ALA A 13 -7.26 -12.35 16.00
CA ALA A 13 -7.70 -12.71 14.66
C ALA A 13 -8.68 -11.71 13.99
N PRO A 14 -9.73 -11.18 14.66
CA PRO A 14 -10.62 -10.21 14.02
C PRO A 14 -9.91 -8.91 13.64
N TYR A 15 -9.03 -8.40 14.52
CA TYR A 15 -8.23 -7.21 14.26
C TYR A 15 -7.28 -7.43 13.07
N HIS A 16 -6.71 -8.64 12.97
CA HIS A 16 -5.86 -9.03 11.85
C HIS A 16 -6.63 -9.00 10.53
N ILE A 17 -7.83 -9.60 10.47
CA ILE A 17 -8.68 -9.61 9.27
C ILE A 17 -9.13 -8.21 8.87
N ILE A 18 -9.54 -7.37 9.82
CA ILE A 18 -9.94 -5.98 9.54
C ILE A 18 -8.75 -5.17 9.02
N THR A 19 -7.58 -5.33 9.64
CA THR A 19 -6.32 -4.68 9.19
C THR A 19 -5.97 -5.11 7.77
N TYR A 20 -6.02 -6.42 7.51
CA TYR A 20 -5.73 -7.00 6.20
C TYR A 20 -6.71 -6.50 5.14
N GLY A 21 -8.01 -6.55 5.43
CA GLY A 21 -9.06 -6.07 4.52
C GLY A 21 -8.94 -4.57 4.24
N THR A 22 -8.59 -3.77 5.24
CA THR A 22 -8.34 -2.33 5.06
C THR A 22 -7.14 -2.09 4.16
N LEU A 23 -6.02 -2.81 4.37
CA LEU A 23 -4.81 -2.69 3.55
C LEU A 23 -5.05 -3.11 2.10
N LEU A 24 -5.61 -4.30 1.88
CA LEU A 24 -5.89 -4.83 0.54
C LEU A 24 -6.93 -3.96 -0.17
N GLY A 25 -8.03 -3.64 0.50
CA GLY A 25 -9.14 -2.87 -0.05
C GLY A 25 -8.73 -1.45 -0.42
N THR A 26 -8.00 -0.77 0.45
CA THR A 26 -7.45 0.58 0.16
C THR A 26 -6.50 0.53 -1.04
N THR A 27 -5.58 -0.44 -1.04
CA THR A 27 -4.60 -0.59 -2.13
C THR A 27 -5.27 -0.85 -3.47
N PHE A 28 -6.21 -1.80 -3.50
CA PHE A 28 -6.98 -2.14 -4.68
C PHE A 28 -7.79 -0.94 -5.18
N PHE A 29 -8.63 -0.38 -4.31
CA PHE A 29 -9.57 0.66 -4.69
C PHE A 29 -8.84 1.92 -5.18
N HIS A 30 -7.78 2.34 -4.48
CA HIS A 30 -7.04 3.53 -4.90
C HIS A 30 -6.35 3.33 -6.25
N THR A 31 -5.66 2.20 -6.42
CA THR A 31 -4.82 1.91 -7.59
C THR A 31 -5.66 1.69 -8.85
N PHE A 32 -6.69 0.86 -8.77
CA PHE A 32 -7.39 0.36 -9.95
C PHE A 32 -8.73 1.07 -10.23
N ILE A 33 -9.26 1.80 -9.25
CA ILE A 33 -10.57 2.46 -9.39
C ILE A 33 -10.41 3.97 -9.22
N ASN A 34 -10.17 4.44 -8.00
CA ASN A 34 -10.17 5.86 -7.66
C ASN A 34 -9.17 6.67 -8.51
N GLY A 35 -7.92 6.23 -8.60
CA GLY A 35 -6.88 6.92 -9.36
C GLY A 35 -7.22 7.04 -10.85
N ILE A 36 -7.72 5.95 -11.46
CA ILE A 36 -8.09 5.91 -12.88
C ILE A 36 -9.31 6.80 -13.15
N VAL A 37 -10.35 6.70 -12.32
CA VAL A 37 -11.55 7.52 -12.45
C VAL A 37 -11.18 8.99 -12.32
N MET A 38 -10.49 9.40 -11.25
CA MET A 38 -10.10 10.80 -11.05
C MET A 38 -9.20 11.33 -12.18
N PHE A 39 -8.26 10.52 -12.69
CA PHE A 39 -7.41 10.94 -13.80
C PHE A 39 -8.19 11.21 -15.09
N ARG A 40 -9.32 10.54 -15.28
CA ARG A 40 -10.18 10.68 -16.47
C ARG A 40 -11.26 11.75 -16.32
N THR A 41 -11.71 12.04 -15.11
CA THR A 41 -12.88 12.88 -14.88
C THR A 41 -12.57 14.27 -14.34
N VAL A 42 -11.38 14.50 -13.77
CA VAL A 42 -10.99 15.79 -13.17
C VAL A 42 -9.83 16.43 -13.95
N ASP A 43 -9.76 17.76 -13.95
CA ASP A 43 -8.64 18.49 -14.57
C ASP A 43 -7.30 18.16 -13.90
N ARG A 44 -6.19 18.33 -14.66
CA ARG A 44 -4.84 17.94 -14.22
C ARG A 44 -4.38 18.66 -12.93
N PRO A 45 -4.58 19.98 -12.77
CA PRO A 45 -4.31 20.66 -11.51
C PRO A 45 -5.07 20.08 -10.31
N SER A 46 -6.38 19.91 -10.42
CA SER A 46 -7.22 19.35 -9.35
C SER A 46 -6.82 17.93 -8.99
N PHE A 47 -6.63 17.06 -10.00
CA PHE A 47 -6.12 15.71 -9.80
C PHE A 47 -4.79 15.73 -9.03
N SER A 48 -3.83 16.55 -9.46
CA SER A 48 -2.53 16.66 -8.80
C SER A 48 -2.65 17.14 -7.35
N ALA A 49 -3.54 18.09 -7.07
CA ALA A 49 -3.77 18.63 -5.72
C ALA A 49 -4.37 17.56 -4.78
N ILE A 50 -5.37 16.81 -5.25
CA ILE A 50 -6.00 15.72 -4.49
C ILE A 50 -4.97 14.63 -4.19
N GLN A 51 -4.21 14.21 -5.20
CA GLN A 51 -3.18 13.17 -5.06
C GLN A 51 -2.08 13.56 -4.06
N GLN A 52 -1.65 14.82 -4.05
CA GLN A 52 -0.67 15.33 -3.06
C GLN A 52 -1.14 15.22 -1.61
N LYS A 53 -2.46 15.20 -1.37
CA LYS A 53 -3.05 15.03 -0.03
C LYS A 53 -3.35 13.57 0.30
N LEU A 54 -3.75 12.77 -0.70
CA LEU A 54 -4.07 11.36 -0.49
C LEU A 54 -2.83 10.48 -0.35
N PHE A 55 -1.78 10.69 -1.14
CA PHE A 55 -0.61 9.79 -1.16
C PHE A 55 0.13 9.65 0.18
N PRO A 56 0.33 10.72 0.99
CA PRO A 56 0.91 10.57 2.33
C PRO A 56 0.08 9.64 3.22
N ILE A 57 -1.25 9.74 3.16
CA ILE A 57 -2.16 8.88 3.94
C ILE A 57 -2.11 7.45 3.39
N TYR A 58 -2.23 7.31 2.07
CA TYR A 58 -2.25 6.03 1.37
C TYR A 58 -0.97 5.22 1.58
N PHE A 59 0.20 5.80 1.35
CA PHE A 59 1.48 5.13 1.60
C PHE A 59 1.76 4.96 3.10
N GLY A 60 1.25 5.86 3.94
CA GLY A 60 1.24 5.71 5.39
C GLY A 60 0.52 4.45 5.84
N LEU A 61 -0.70 4.20 5.34
CA LEU A 61 -1.45 2.98 5.60
C LEU A 61 -0.70 1.74 5.11
N GLN A 62 -0.14 1.78 3.89
CA GLN A 62 0.68 0.67 3.36
C GLN A 62 1.95 0.39 4.16
N THR A 63 2.46 1.37 4.92
CA THR A 63 3.63 1.20 5.78
C THR A 63 3.24 0.69 7.17
N VAL A 64 2.19 1.25 7.76
CA VAL A 64 1.79 0.98 9.16
C VAL A 64 0.98 -0.29 9.31
N LEU A 65 0.01 -0.55 8.42
CA LEU A 65 -0.89 -1.69 8.56
C LEU A 65 -0.17 -3.04 8.50
N PRO A 66 0.89 -3.25 7.70
CA PRO A 66 1.72 -4.47 7.81
C PRO A 66 2.36 -4.67 9.19
N GLY A 67 2.76 -3.59 9.87
CA GLY A 67 3.22 -3.65 11.26
C GLY A 67 2.12 -4.11 12.22
N VAL A 68 0.89 -3.61 12.01
CA VAL A 68 -0.28 -4.08 12.76
C VAL A 68 -0.59 -5.55 12.46
N LEU A 69 -0.45 -6.00 11.20
CA LEU A 69 -0.57 -7.42 10.84
C LEU A 69 0.45 -8.28 11.58
N ALA A 70 1.69 -7.79 11.71
CA ALA A 70 2.72 -8.50 12.46
C ALA A 70 2.41 -8.62 13.96
N LEU A 71 1.92 -7.53 14.56
CA LEU A 71 1.51 -7.51 15.97
C LEU A 71 0.28 -8.40 16.23
N THR A 72 -0.66 -8.43 15.29
CA THR A 72 -1.92 -9.17 15.38
C THR A 72 -1.85 -10.54 14.73
N TYR A 73 -0.67 -11.04 14.38
CA TYR A 73 -0.53 -12.33 13.69
C TYR A 73 -1.26 -13.44 14.47
N PRO A 74 -2.29 -14.08 13.90
CA PRO A 74 -3.01 -15.13 14.61
C PRO A 74 -2.11 -16.36 14.65
N GLY A 75 -1.90 -16.94 15.82
CA GLY A 75 -1.23 -18.22 16.02
C GLY A 75 -2.19 -19.39 15.79
N ASN A 76 -1.76 -20.60 16.14
CA ASN A 76 -2.58 -21.79 16.21
C ASN A 76 -2.02 -22.73 17.29
N THR A 77 -2.76 -22.88 18.40
CA THR A 77 -2.36 -23.71 19.53
C THR A 77 -2.28 -25.20 19.20
N LEU A 78 -3.06 -25.69 18.23
CA LEU A 78 -3.07 -27.10 17.82
C LEU A 78 -1.73 -27.55 17.23
N ILE A 79 -0.98 -26.61 16.63
CA ILE A 79 0.33 -26.85 16.03
C ILE A 79 1.46 -26.12 16.78
N GLY A 80 1.20 -25.64 17.99
CA GLY A 80 2.19 -24.92 18.81
C GLY A 80 2.64 -23.56 18.25
N LEU A 81 1.88 -22.96 17.35
CA LEU A 81 2.20 -21.67 16.75
C LEU A 81 1.72 -20.51 17.64
N SER A 82 2.66 -19.75 18.20
CA SER A 82 2.37 -18.58 19.04
C SER A 82 1.60 -17.47 18.30
N ASN A 83 0.86 -16.64 19.04
CA ASN A 83 0.29 -15.41 18.51
C ASN A 83 1.36 -14.31 18.39
N GLY A 84 1.08 -13.31 17.55
CA GLY A 84 1.87 -12.09 17.40
C GLY A 84 3.25 -12.33 16.77
N PRO A 85 4.22 -11.42 17.02
CA PRO A 85 5.51 -11.44 16.37
C PRO A 85 6.29 -12.75 16.55
N ALA A 86 6.19 -13.38 17.72
CA ALA A 86 6.86 -14.66 18.00
C ALA A 86 6.40 -15.78 17.06
N GLY A 87 5.10 -15.84 16.74
CA GLY A 87 4.57 -16.78 15.74
C GLY A 87 4.98 -16.41 14.33
N LEU A 88 5.01 -15.12 14.01
CA LEU A 88 5.35 -14.63 12.67
C LEU A 88 6.79 -14.94 12.28
N VAL A 89 7.75 -14.85 13.22
CA VAL A 89 9.17 -15.11 12.96
C VAL A 89 9.54 -16.60 12.97
N SER A 90 8.57 -17.49 13.23
CA SER A 90 8.78 -18.93 13.18
C SER A 90 9.17 -19.40 11.78
N GLU A 91 9.88 -20.54 11.71
CA GLU A 91 10.22 -21.17 10.42
C GLU A 91 8.97 -21.50 9.59
N PHE A 92 7.91 -21.95 10.26
CA PHE A 92 6.61 -22.20 9.66
C PHE A 92 6.12 -20.96 8.90
N ALA A 93 6.04 -19.81 9.57
CA ALA A 93 5.47 -18.58 9.03
C ALA A 93 6.35 -17.83 8.01
N ARG A 94 7.62 -18.22 7.85
CA ARG A 94 8.65 -17.45 7.13
C ARG A 94 8.23 -17.05 5.72
N TRP A 95 7.86 -18.03 4.89
CA TRP A 95 7.65 -17.80 3.46
C TRP A 95 6.24 -17.32 3.12
N HIS A 96 5.24 -17.79 3.87
CA HIS A 96 3.84 -17.53 3.55
C HIS A 96 3.24 -16.36 4.33
N SER A 97 3.87 -15.93 5.44
CA SER A 97 3.38 -14.81 6.25
C SER A 97 4.42 -13.71 6.43
N LEU A 98 5.60 -14.02 6.97
CA LEU A 98 6.62 -13.02 7.28
C LEU A 98 7.13 -12.31 6.03
N LEU A 99 7.50 -13.08 4.99
CA LEU A 99 7.98 -12.52 3.73
C LEU A 99 6.96 -11.56 3.09
N PRO A 100 5.69 -11.94 2.80
CA PRO A 100 4.76 -11.01 2.18
C PRO A 100 4.42 -9.81 3.06
N ILE A 101 4.29 -9.97 4.39
CA ILE A 101 4.10 -8.84 5.32
C ILE A 101 5.29 -7.89 5.26
N SER A 102 6.51 -8.42 5.25
CA SER A 102 7.73 -7.60 5.18
C SER A 102 7.84 -6.88 3.85
N ILE A 103 7.51 -7.54 2.72
CA ILE A 103 7.47 -6.91 1.40
C ILE A 103 6.51 -5.72 1.43
N MET A 104 5.26 -5.91 1.88
CA MET A 104 4.28 -4.82 1.97
C MET A 104 4.79 -3.64 2.78
N ALA A 105 5.38 -3.91 3.96
CA ALA A 105 5.92 -2.87 4.85
C ALA A 105 7.05 -2.08 4.18
N LEU A 106 8.02 -2.79 3.60
CA LEU A 106 9.20 -2.19 2.98
C LEU A 106 8.84 -1.41 1.72
N THR A 107 7.99 -1.94 0.85
CA THR A 107 7.61 -1.24 -0.38
C THR A 107 6.73 -0.04 -0.09
N GLY A 108 5.83 -0.13 0.90
CA GLY A 108 5.07 1.00 1.42
C GLY A 108 5.99 2.10 1.97
N ALA A 109 6.96 1.72 2.81
CA ALA A 109 7.92 2.66 3.41
C ALA A 109 8.78 3.35 2.36
N VAL A 110 9.28 2.62 1.36
CA VAL A 110 10.06 3.20 0.25
C VAL A 110 9.21 4.19 -0.55
N ASN A 111 7.95 3.87 -0.82
CA ASN A 111 7.04 4.82 -1.47
C ASN A 111 6.81 6.08 -0.63
N LEU A 112 6.57 5.91 0.67
CA LEU A 112 6.29 7.02 1.59
C LEU A 112 7.51 7.93 1.80
N LEU A 113 8.68 7.34 2.06
CA LEU A 113 9.87 8.05 2.53
C LEU A 113 10.82 8.47 1.41
N VAL A 114 10.74 7.81 0.24
CA VAL A 114 11.66 8.07 -0.88
C VAL A 114 10.90 8.62 -2.09
N PHE A 115 9.98 7.84 -2.68
CA PHE A 115 9.40 8.24 -3.96
C PHE A 115 8.38 9.37 -3.86
N LEU A 116 7.60 9.43 -2.77
CA LEU A 116 6.68 10.52 -2.52
C LEU A 116 7.40 11.89 -2.44
N PRO A 117 8.39 12.12 -1.56
CA PRO A 117 9.05 13.42 -1.49
C PRO A 117 9.78 13.78 -2.79
N LEU A 118 10.43 12.82 -3.46
CA LEU A 118 11.08 13.06 -4.74
C LEU A 118 10.10 13.49 -5.84
N THR A 119 8.93 12.85 -5.90
CA THR A 119 7.89 13.18 -6.89
C THR A 119 7.27 14.56 -6.62
N VAL A 120 7.01 14.89 -5.34
CA VAL A 120 6.51 16.19 -4.92
C VAL A 120 7.49 17.31 -5.28
N GLU A 121 8.79 17.09 -5.07
CA GLU A 121 9.82 18.06 -5.43
C GLU A 121 9.88 18.29 -6.95
N VAL A 122 9.79 17.24 -7.76
CA VAL A 122 9.73 17.40 -9.23
C VAL A 122 8.45 18.14 -9.67
N MET A 123 7.32 17.91 -8.99
CA MET A 123 6.09 18.67 -9.24
C MET A 123 6.23 20.16 -8.89
N LYS A 124 6.94 20.48 -7.80
CA LYS A 124 7.28 21.86 -7.44
C LYS A 124 8.15 22.51 -8.51
N GLN A 125 9.15 21.80 -9.02
CA GLN A 125 10.02 22.26 -10.09
C GLN A 125 9.25 22.49 -11.40
N ARG A 126 8.35 21.58 -11.78
CA ARG A 126 7.42 21.76 -12.92
C ARG A 126 6.61 23.04 -12.77
N ARG A 127 5.97 23.26 -11.61
CA ARG A 127 5.20 24.50 -11.35
C ARG A 127 6.05 25.75 -11.47
N GLY A 128 7.31 25.71 -11.01
CA GLY A 128 8.26 26.79 -11.20
C GLY A 128 8.59 27.03 -12.68
N GLN A 129 8.76 25.97 -13.44
CA GLN A 129 9.04 26.06 -14.88
C GLN A 129 7.82 26.56 -15.67
N VAL A 130 6.59 26.20 -15.29
CA VAL A 130 5.36 26.76 -15.89
C VAL A 130 5.34 28.28 -15.79
N LYS A 131 5.74 28.86 -14.65
CA LYS A 131 5.82 30.32 -14.49
C LYS A 131 6.84 30.99 -15.40
N ARG A 132 7.92 30.28 -15.76
CA ARG A 132 8.97 30.79 -16.65
C ARG A 132 8.58 30.65 -18.12
N ASP A 133 8.01 29.50 -18.48
CA ASP A 133 7.65 29.18 -19.86
C ASP A 133 6.31 29.81 -20.28
N GLY A 134 5.48 30.24 -19.32
CA GLY A 134 4.11 30.68 -19.57
C GLY A 134 3.20 29.56 -20.09
N LYS A 135 3.60 28.30 -19.91
CA LYS A 135 2.97 27.11 -20.49
C LYS A 135 2.94 25.94 -19.50
N GLU A 136 1.78 25.31 -19.38
CA GLU A 136 1.56 24.16 -18.48
C GLU A 136 2.35 22.91 -18.90
N TRP A 137 2.81 22.10 -17.93
CA TRP A 137 3.62 20.90 -18.18
C TRP A 137 2.88 19.79 -18.95
N TYR A 138 1.54 19.88 -18.99
CA TYR A 138 0.63 18.96 -19.67
C TYR A 138 -0.03 19.57 -20.92
N ALA A 139 0.30 20.81 -21.28
CA ALA A 139 -0.21 21.44 -22.49
C ALA A 139 0.37 20.80 -23.75
N GLU A 140 -0.44 20.75 -24.81
CA GLU A 140 -0.05 20.21 -26.12
C GLU A 140 1.06 21.01 -26.80
N GLY A 141 1.72 20.38 -27.78
CA GLY A 141 2.81 20.98 -28.55
C GLY A 141 4.17 20.94 -27.83
N PRO A 142 5.21 21.53 -28.44
CA PRO A 142 6.57 21.47 -27.89
C PRO A 142 6.66 22.16 -26.53
N GLN A 143 7.39 21.53 -25.62
CA GLN A 143 7.75 22.04 -24.29
C GLN A 143 9.21 22.51 -24.31
N SER A 144 9.61 23.39 -23.40
CA SER A 144 11.03 23.74 -23.21
C SER A 144 11.84 22.50 -22.88
N ASP A 145 13.15 22.50 -23.19
CA ASP A 145 14.00 21.35 -22.88
C ASP A 145 14.08 21.07 -21.37
N GLN A 146 14.02 22.13 -20.56
CA GLN A 146 13.92 22.02 -19.12
C GLN A 146 12.62 21.34 -18.68
N MET A 147 11.48 21.72 -19.26
CA MET A 147 10.19 21.07 -18.95
C MET A 147 10.16 19.61 -19.43
N LYS A 148 10.74 19.29 -20.60
CA LYS A 148 10.89 17.90 -21.07
C LYS A 148 11.70 17.05 -20.08
N ALA A 149 12.81 17.57 -19.58
CA ALA A 149 13.65 16.88 -18.61
C ALA A 149 12.89 16.62 -17.30
N LEU A 150 12.17 17.61 -16.78
CA LEU A 150 11.31 17.47 -15.60
C LEU A 150 10.17 16.46 -15.84
N ASN A 151 9.59 16.46 -17.04
CA ASN A 151 8.55 15.51 -17.42
C ASN A 151 9.04 14.06 -17.44
N LYS A 152 10.22 13.84 -18.02
CA LYS A 152 10.89 12.53 -18.02
C LYS A 152 11.19 12.07 -16.59
N LYS A 153 11.76 12.95 -15.76
CA LYS A 153 12.11 12.64 -14.37
C LYS A 153 10.88 12.27 -13.55
N PHE A 154 9.79 13.03 -13.68
CA PHE A 154 8.52 12.69 -13.02
C PHE A 154 7.98 11.34 -13.48
N GLY A 155 7.93 11.10 -14.79
CA GLY A 155 7.41 9.85 -15.34
C GLY A 155 8.20 8.64 -14.83
N MET A 156 9.52 8.75 -14.74
CA MET A 156 10.38 7.72 -14.16
C MET A 156 10.09 7.48 -12.67
N LEU A 157 10.09 8.53 -11.84
CA LEU A 157 9.83 8.41 -10.39
C LEU A 157 8.43 7.85 -10.12
N HIS A 158 7.41 8.37 -10.81
CA HIS A 158 6.05 7.90 -10.69
C HIS A 158 5.89 6.44 -11.15
N GLY A 159 6.55 6.06 -12.25
CA GLY A 159 6.54 4.68 -12.75
C GLY A 159 7.16 3.69 -11.76
N ILE A 160 8.32 4.01 -11.19
CA ILE A 160 8.97 3.17 -10.18
C ILE A 160 8.11 3.08 -8.91
N SER A 161 7.55 4.21 -8.44
CA SER A 161 6.64 4.23 -7.30
C SER A 161 5.40 3.35 -7.52
N SER A 162 4.84 3.40 -8.73
CA SER A 162 3.70 2.58 -9.15
C SER A 162 4.05 1.10 -9.15
N LEU A 163 5.26 0.71 -9.59
CA LEU A 163 5.74 -0.66 -9.52
C LEU A 163 5.86 -1.15 -8.07
N PHE A 164 6.42 -0.35 -7.16
CA PHE A 164 6.47 -0.69 -5.73
C PHE A 164 5.07 -0.85 -5.12
N ASN A 165 4.12 -0.03 -5.55
CA ASN A 165 2.72 -0.16 -5.14
C ASN A 165 2.09 -1.46 -5.68
N LEU A 166 2.39 -1.87 -6.91
CA LEU A 166 1.94 -3.16 -7.46
C LEU A 166 2.57 -4.35 -6.73
N ILE A 167 3.85 -4.27 -6.34
CA ILE A 167 4.51 -5.29 -5.51
C ILE A 167 3.80 -5.40 -4.16
N THR A 168 3.46 -4.27 -3.53
CA THR A 168 2.67 -4.23 -2.29
C THR A 168 1.34 -4.95 -2.46
N PHE A 169 0.62 -4.66 -3.55
CA PHE A 169 -0.66 -5.30 -3.86
C PHE A 169 -0.52 -6.81 -4.08
N ALA A 170 0.47 -7.25 -4.86
CA ALA A 170 0.71 -8.67 -5.12
C ALA A 170 1.05 -9.43 -3.83
N ALA A 171 1.87 -8.85 -2.95
CA ALA A 171 2.18 -9.42 -1.64
C ALA A 171 0.93 -9.51 -0.75
N ALA A 172 0.07 -8.49 -0.76
CA ALA A 172 -1.21 -8.51 -0.04
C ALA A 172 -2.14 -9.61 -0.55
N VAL A 173 -2.25 -9.79 -1.88
CA VAL A 173 -3.05 -10.87 -2.49
C VAL A 173 -2.49 -12.24 -2.10
N GLY A 174 -1.18 -12.44 -2.24
CA GLY A 174 -0.51 -13.69 -1.85
C GLY A 174 -0.70 -14.03 -0.36
N TYR A 175 -0.62 -13.02 0.51
CA TYR A 175 -0.92 -13.21 1.92
C TYR A 175 -2.39 -13.57 2.18
N GLY A 176 -3.32 -13.05 1.36
CA GLY A 176 -4.74 -13.41 1.41
C GLY A 176 -5.00 -14.89 1.19
N PHE A 177 -4.32 -15.51 0.23
CA PHE A 177 -4.40 -16.95 0.01
C PHE A 177 -3.87 -17.73 1.22
N THR A 178 -2.82 -17.24 1.87
CA THR A 178 -2.31 -17.83 3.11
C THR A 178 -3.33 -17.75 4.24
N LEU A 179 -3.96 -16.58 4.43
CA LEU A 179 -5.03 -16.42 5.41
C LEU A 179 -6.22 -17.35 5.11
N GLY A 180 -6.66 -17.43 3.86
CA GLY A 180 -7.73 -18.33 3.44
C GLY A 180 -7.43 -19.79 3.74
N GLY A 181 -6.23 -20.27 3.41
CA GLY A 181 -5.81 -21.65 3.72
C GLY A 181 -5.79 -21.94 5.21
N ARG A 182 -5.37 -20.99 6.04
CA ARG A 182 -5.37 -21.14 7.50
C ARG A 182 -6.78 -21.16 8.09
N VAL A 183 -7.71 -20.40 7.54
CA VAL A 183 -9.12 -20.44 7.94
C VAL A 183 -9.76 -21.78 7.58
N LEU A 184 -9.54 -22.26 6.36
CA LEU A 184 -10.02 -23.58 5.92
C LEU A 184 -9.47 -24.70 6.81
N SER A 185 -8.17 -24.71 7.09
CA SER A 185 -7.57 -25.76 7.95
C SER A 185 -8.17 -25.81 9.36
N VAL A 186 -8.61 -24.67 9.91
CA VAL A 186 -9.27 -24.65 11.23
C VAL A 186 -10.69 -25.18 11.12
N ALA A 187 -11.40 -24.83 10.03
CA ALA A 187 -12.75 -25.34 9.79
C ALA A 187 -12.76 -26.86 9.56
N ASP A 188 -11.76 -27.40 8.87
CA ASP A 188 -11.64 -28.85 8.63
C ASP A 188 -11.27 -29.65 9.90
N LEU A 189 -10.76 -28.98 10.94
CA LEU A 189 -10.37 -29.58 12.23
C LEU A 189 -11.43 -29.43 13.33
N ALA A 190 -12.50 -28.66 13.08
CA ALA A 190 -13.57 -28.36 14.03
C ALA A 190 -14.78 -29.28 13.84
#